data_AF-A0A0U1DXV7-F1
#
_entry.id   AF-A0A0U1DXV7-F1
#
_cell.length_a   1.000
_cell.length_b   1.000
_cell.length_c   1.000
_cell.angle_alpha   90.00
_cell.angle_beta   90.00
_cell.angle_gamma   90.00
#
_symmetry.space_group_name_H-M   'P 1'
#
loop_
_entity.id
_entity.type
_entity.pdbx_description
1 polymer ?
#
loop_
_entity_poly.entity_id
_entity_poly.type
_entity_poly.pdbx_seq_one_letter_code
_entity_poly.pdbx_strand_id
1 'polypeptide(L)'
;MTTKSKPSREVANVVTNLLKIAVKGLGGASRPGQVEMAEAVAHAFESGEHLAVQAGTGTGKSLAYLVPSIARALQTEQPVVVSTATIALQRQLVDRDLPRW
;
A
#
# COMPACT_ATOMS: atom_id res chain seq x y z
N MET A 1 -20.23 -10.49 -10.66
CA MET A 1 -20.68 -9.81 -9.43
C MET A 1 -19.99 -10.47 -8.25
N THR A 2 -18.78 -10.02 -7.90
CA THR A 2 -18.15 -10.37 -6.63
C THR A 2 -18.38 -9.21 -5.69
N THR A 3 -19.02 -9.50 -4.57
CA THR A 3 -19.26 -8.56 -3.47
C THR A 3 -17.92 -8.04 -2.98
N LYS A 4 -17.65 -6.74 -3.18
CA LYS A 4 -16.55 -6.04 -2.49
C LYS A 4 -16.82 -6.13 -0.98
N SER A 5 -16.31 -7.16 -0.30
CA SER A 5 -16.19 -7.08 1.16
C SER A 5 -15.26 -5.91 1.46
N LYS A 6 -15.65 -5.10 2.44
CA LYS A 6 -14.81 -4.02 2.93
C LYS A 6 -13.85 -4.59 3.98
N PRO A 7 -12.64 -4.04 4.13
CA PRO A 7 -11.74 -4.42 5.23
C PRO A 7 -12.44 -4.24 6.57
N SER A 8 -11.97 -4.99 7.57
CA SER A 8 -12.40 -4.74 8.95
C SER A 8 -12.16 -3.26 9.30
N ARG A 9 -13.10 -2.64 10.04
CA ARG A 9 -13.03 -1.20 10.36
C ARG A 9 -11.76 -0.85 11.15
N GLU A 10 -11.25 -1.81 11.91
CA GLU A 10 -9.99 -1.70 12.64
C GLU A 10 -8.79 -1.66 11.69
N VAL A 11 -8.67 -2.60 10.74
CA VAL A 11 -7.57 -2.62 9.78
C VAL A 11 -7.58 -1.40 8.87
N ALA A 12 -8.75 -0.95 8.42
CA ALA A 12 -8.87 0.28 7.64
C ALA A 12 -8.32 1.51 8.40
N ASN A 13 -8.64 1.62 9.70
CA ASN A 13 -8.15 2.71 10.54
C ASN A 13 -6.63 2.63 10.75
N VAL A 14 -6.10 1.43 11.04
CA VAL A 14 -4.66 1.22 11.26
C VAL A 14 -3.87 1.57 10.01
N VAL A 15 -4.27 1.03 8.86
CA VAL A 15 -3.58 1.26 7.58
C VAL A 15 -3.66 2.73 7.18
N THR A 16 -4.80 3.38 7.36
CA THR A 16 -4.95 4.81 7.11
C THR A 16 -4.03 5.65 7.99
N ASN A 17 -3.88 5.30 9.27
CA ASN A 17 -2.98 6.00 10.18
C ASN A 17 -1.51 5.79 9.81
N LEU A 18 -1.11 4.56 9.50
CA LEU A 18 0.24 4.25 9.03
C LEU A 18 0.57 4.98 7.73
N LEU A 19 -0.38 5.03 6.79
CA LEU A 19 -0.22 5.75 5.54
C LEU A 19 -0.01 7.25 5.78
N LYS A 20 -0.79 7.86 6.68
CA LYS A 20 -0.62 9.27 7.05
C LYS A 20 0.76 9.54 7.64
N ILE A 21 1.26 8.66 8.51
CA ILE A 21 2.59 8.77 9.10
C ILE A 21 3.67 8.68 8.02
N ALA A 22 3.60 7.67 7.15
CA ALA A 22 4.58 7.46 6.08
C ALA A 22 4.62 8.63 5.10
N VAL A 23 3.45 9.12 4.67
CA VAL A 23 3.34 10.27 3.76
C VAL A 23 3.93 11.52 4.40
N LYS A 24 3.64 11.80 5.68
CA LYS A 24 4.22 12.93 6.41
C LYS A 24 5.74 12.79 6.55
N GLY A 25 6.22 11.59 6.88
CA GLY A 25 7.65 11.32 7.05
C GLY A 25 8.47 11.55 5.78
N LEU A 26 7.86 11.38 4.60
CA LEU A 26 8.47 11.64 3.31
C LEU A 26 8.21 13.05 2.75
N GLY A 27 7.62 13.95 3.55
CA GLY A 27 7.29 15.32 3.13
C GLY A 27 6.18 15.41 2.07
N GLY A 28 5.36 14.37 1.93
CA GLY A 28 4.24 14.32 1.01
C GLY A 28 2.90 14.77 1.61
N ALA A 29 1.84 14.70 0.79
CA ALA A 29 0.47 14.97 1.21
C ALA A 29 -0.44 13.78 0.87
N SER A 30 -1.30 13.40 1.83
CA SER A 30 -2.22 12.27 1.67
C SER A 30 -3.31 12.61 0.65
N ARG A 31 -3.65 11.66 -0.21
CA ARG A 31 -4.69 11.79 -1.24
C ARG A 31 -5.77 10.73 -1.06
N PRO A 32 -7.04 11.02 -1.37
CA PRO A 32 -8.13 10.05 -1.24
C PRO A 32 -7.87 8.72 -1.94
N GLY A 33 -7.32 8.75 -3.15
CA GLY A 33 -7.00 7.53 -3.90
C GLY A 33 -5.85 6.69 -3.30
N GLN A 34 -4.97 7.27 -2.47
CA GLN A 34 -3.99 6.48 -1.73
C GLN A 34 -4.65 5.70 -0.59
N VAL A 35 -5.59 6.34 0.11
CA VAL A 35 -6.34 5.72 1.21
C VAL A 35 -7.20 4.59 0.65
N GLU A 36 -7.95 4.83 -0.42
CA GLU A 36 -8.79 3.81 -1.06
C GLU A 36 -7.97 2.61 -1.53
N MET A 37 -6.82 2.84 -2.17
CA MET A 37 -5.93 1.76 -2.61
C MET A 37 -5.34 1.01 -1.41
N ALA A 38 -4.92 1.70 -0.35
CA ALA A 38 -4.32 1.06 0.82
C ALA A 38 -5.32 0.19 1.58
N GLU A 39 -6.55 0.67 1.75
CA GLU A 39 -7.65 -0.10 2.32
C GLU A 39 -7.99 -1.33 1.47
N ALA A 40 -8.04 -1.17 0.15
CA ALA A 40 -8.31 -2.29 -0.77
C ALA A 40 -7.20 -3.35 -0.71
N VAL A 41 -5.92 -2.95 -0.66
CA VAL A 41 -4.78 -3.87 -0.55
C VAL A 41 -4.81 -4.60 0.80
N ALA A 42 -5.08 -3.88 1.89
CA ALA A 42 -5.20 -4.49 3.22
C ALA A 42 -6.33 -5.53 3.26
N HIS A 43 -7.47 -5.21 2.65
CA HIS A 43 -8.58 -6.16 2.53
C HIS A 43 -8.20 -7.41 1.75
N ALA A 44 -7.51 -7.26 0.60
CA ALA A 44 -7.06 -8.38 -0.21
C ALA A 44 -6.11 -9.31 0.57
N PHE A 45 -5.26 -8.76 1.44
CA PHE A 45 -4.44 -9.56 2.35
C PHE A 45 -5.26 -10.30 3.41
N GLU A 46 -6.29 -9.67 3.99
CA GLU A 46 -7.19 -10.31 4.97
C GLU A 46 -8.03 -11.43 4.34
N SER A 47 -8.60 -11.19 3.16
CA SER A 47 -9.53 -12.12 2.50
C SER A 47 -8.82 -13.20 1.69
N GLY A 48 -7.55 -12.99 1.33
CA GLY A 48 -6.81 -13.87 0.42
C GLY A 48 -7.25 -13.73 -1.04
N GLU A 49 -8.00 -12.68 -1.38
CA GLU A 49 -8.50 -12.43 -2.73
C GLU A 49 -7.49 -11.66 -3.60
N HIS A 50 -7.65 -11.78 -4.93
CA HIS A 50 -6.88 -10.98 -5.88
C HIS A 50 -7.50 -9.59 -6.08
N LEU A 51 -6.65 -8.56 -6.07
CA LEU A 51 -7.03 -7.18 -6.30
C LEU A 51 -6.38 -6.63 -7.57
N ALA A 52 -7.18 -6.04 -8.45
CA ALA A 52 -6.71 -5.23 -9.57
C ALA A 52 -7.03 -3.75 -9.30
N VAL A 53 -6.01 -2.89 -9.37
CA VAL A 53 -6.16 -1.44 -9.19
C VAL A 53 -5.63 -0.72 -10.42
N GLN A 54 -6.47 0.09 -11.05
CA GLN A 54 -6.01 1.05 -12.07
C GLN A 54 -5.73 2.38 -11.41
N ALA A 55 -4.58 2.95 -11.77
CA ALA A 55 -4.09 4.07 -11.02
C ALA A 55 -3.23 4.97 -11.92
N GLY A 56 -3.62 6.24 -12.11
CA GLY A 56 -2.90 7.20 -12.98
C GLY A 56 -1.46 7.50 -12.55
N THR A 57 -0.55 7.75 -13.50
CA THR A 57 0.89 7.94 -13.26
C THR A 57 1.21 9.10 -12.30
N GLY A 58 2.34 9.03 -11.57
CA GLY A 58 2.89 10.15 -10.79
C GLY A 58 2.16 10.56 -9.50
N THR A 59 1.20 9.77 -9.00
CA THR A 59 0.32 10.17 -7.87
C THR A 59 0.73 9.62 -6.50
N GLY A 60 1.98 9.17 -6.33
CA GLY A 60 2.50 8.72 -5.02
C GLY A 60 1.86 7.43 -4.50
N LYS A 61 1.51 6.50 -5.40
CA LYS A 61 0.78 5.27 -5.06
C LYS A 61 1.64 4.18 -4.47
N SER A 62 2.96 4.30 -4.60
CA SER A 62 3.90 3.32 -4.05
C SER A 62 3.60 3.08 -2.58
N LEU A 63 3.46 4.15 -1.79
CA LEU A 63 3.08 4.04 -0.38
C LEU A 63 1.73 3.38 -0.15
N ALA A 64 0.76 3.55 -1.07
CA ALA A 64 -0.57 2.98 -0.91
C ALA A 64 -0.56 1.45 -0.97
N TYR A 65 0.34 0.80 -1.72
CA TYR A 65 0.52 -0.65 -1.64
C TYR A 65 1.64 -1.07 -0.69
N LEU A 66 2.69 -0.26 -0.51
CA LEU A 66 3.83 -0.60 0.35
C LEU A 66 3.47 -0.59 1.84
N VAL A 67 2.72 0.41 2.31
CA VAL A 67 2.34 0.52 3.73
C VAL A 67 1.55 -0.69 4.22
N PRO A 68 0.44 -1.09 3.58
CA PRO A 68 -0.28 -2.30 4.00
C PRO A 68 0.55 -3.58 3.77
N SER A 69 1.45 -3.62 2.78
CA SER A 69 2.35 -4.77 2.55
C SER A 69 3.36 -4.94 3.69
N ILE A 70 3.98 -3.86 4.15
CA ILE A 70 4.93 -3.89 5.27
C ILE A 70 4.19 -4.27 6.56
N ALA A 71 3.02 -3.69 6.81
CA ALA A 71 2.20 -4.04 7.97
C ALA A 71 1.85 -5.54 7.97
N ARG A 72 1.44 -6.08 6.82
CA ARG A 72 1.18 -7.51 6.63
C ARG A 72 2.43 -8.35 6.92
N ALA A 73 3.57 -7.98 6.34
CA ALA A 73 4.81 -8.72 6.50
C ALA A 73 5.26 -8.79 7.97
N LEU A 74 5.13 -7.69 8.71
CA LEU A 74 5.45 -7.62 10.13
C LEU A 74 4.46 -8.41 11.00
N GLN A 75 3.16 -8.38 10.68
CA GLN A 75 2.13 -9.10 11.44
C GLN A 75 2.23 -10.62 11.29
N THR A 76 2.68 -11.11 10.14
CA THR A 76 2.71 -12.55 9.86
C THR A 76 4.09 -13.16 9.76
N GLU A 77 5.14 -12.34 9.92
CA GLU A 77 6.54 -12.77 9.77
C GLU A 77 6.78 -13.45 8.41
N GLN A 78 6.05 -13.02 7.37
CA GLN A 78 6.14 -13.57 6.01
C GLN A 78 6.53 -12.47 5.03
N PRO A 79 7.42 -12.75 4.06
CA PRO A 79 7.83 -11.77 3.09
C PRO A 79 6.68 -11.41 2.13
N VAL A 80 6.60 -10.12 1.77
CA VAL A 80 5.76 -9.65 0.66
C VAL A 80 6.66 -9.30 -0.52
N VAL A 81 6.36 -9.87 -1.69
CA VAL A 81 7.12 -9.64 -2.92
C VAL A 81 6.42 -8.56 -3.76
N VAL A 82 7.17 -7.51 -4.10
CA VAL A 82 6.72 -6.47 -5.03
C VAL A 82 7.44 -6.66 -6.36
N SER A 83 6.68 -6.92 -7.42
CA SER A 83 7.20 -7.04 -8.79
C SER A 83 6.84 -5.81 -9.62
N THR A 84 7.77 -5.34 -10.44
CA THR A 84 7.55 -4.20 -11.35
C THR A 84 8.10 -4.51 -12.74
N ALA A 85 7.61 -3.78 -13.74
CA ALA A 85 7.91 -4.07 -15.13
C ALA A 85 9.37 -3.82 -15.53
N THR A 86 10.10 -2.93 -14.84
CA THR A 86 11.47 -2.55 -15.23
C THR A 86 12.37 -2.29 -14.03
N ILE A 87 13.69 -2.46 -14.23
CA ILE A 87 14.72 -2.13 -13.22
C ILE A 87 14.64 -0.66 -12.79
N ALA A 88 14.30 0.25 -13.70
CA ALA A 88 14.15 1.66 -13.37
C ALA A 88 13.03 1.91 -12.36
N LEU A 89 11.90 1.18 -12.48
CA LEU A 89 10.80 1.26 -11.51
C LEU A 89 11.18 0.64 -10.16
N GLN A 90 11.93 -0.47 -10.17
CA GLN A 90 12.47 -1.07 -8.93
C GLN A 90 13.38 -0.09 -8.20
N ARG A 91 14.32 0.55 -8.92
CA ARG A 91 15.20 1.59 -8.36
C ARG A 91 14.41 2.76 -7.82
N GLN A 92 13.38 3.22 -8.52
CA GLN A 92 12.52 4.29 -8.01
C GLN A 92 11.90 3.92 -6.66
N LEU A 93 11.41 2.67 -6.51
CA LEU A 93 10.85 2.23 -5.23
C LEU A 93 11.88 2.21 -4.12
N VAL A 94 13.05 1.63 -4.37
CA VAL A 94 14.13 1.50 -3.38
C VAL A 94 14.73 2.86 -3.01
N ASP A 95 15.02 3.68 -4.01
CA ASP A 95 15.80 4.90 -3.82
C ASP A 95 14.95 6.09 -3.38
N ARG A 96 13.64 6.10 -3.68
CA ARG A 96 12.78 7.27 -3.46
C ARG A 96 11.54 7.00 -2.61
N ASP A 97 10.91 5.84 -2.77
CA ASP A 97 9.61 5.59 -2.16
C ASP A 97 9.71 4.85 -0.81
N LEU A 98 10.81 4.13 -0.57
CA LEU A 98 11.11 3.48 0.71
C LEU A 98 11.95 4.39 1.62
N PRO A 99 11.73 4.35 2.94
CA PRO A 99 12.60 5.06 3.88
C PRO A 99 14.03 4.52 3.79
N ARG A 100 15.01 5.43 3.80
CA ARG A 100 16.42 5.06 3.99
C ARG A 100 16.62 4.90 5.50
N TRP A 101 16.80 3.66 5.96
CA TRP A 101 17.23 3.38 7.33
C TRP A 101 18.74 3.45 7.41
#